data_AF-A0A355UF43-F1
#
_entry.id   AF-A0A355UF43-F1
#
_cell.length_a   1.000
_cell.length_b   1.000
_cell.length_c   1.000
_cell.angle_alpha   90.00
_cell.angle_beta   90.00
_cell.angle_gamma   90.00
#
_symmetry.space_group_name_H-M   'P 1'
#
loop_
_entity.id
_entity.type
_entity.pdbx_description
1 polymer ?
#
loop_
_entity_poly.entity_id
_entity_poly.type
_entity_poly.pdbx_seq_one_letter_code
_entity_poly.pdbx_strand_id
1 'polypeptide(L)' 'MNNQGVNNFSLSQLKEKLTLNQVIGMEDEVFLLDESFYDLQLFNYPCRIDIMLAALCTKGIIKIKINLKEYEITEGMLA' A
#
# COMPACT_ATOMS: atom_id res chain seq x y z
N MET A 1 12.76 -19.66 -15.31
CA MET A 1 12.24 -18.73 -14.27
C MET A 1 12.67 -17.34 -14.67
N ASN A 2 11.75 -16.46 -15.07
CA ASN A 2 12.11 -15.09 -15.42
C ASN A 2 12.54 -14.36 -14.14
N ASN A 3 13.81 -13.96 -14.08
CA ASN A 3 14.38 -13.09 -13.06
C ASN A 3 13.82 -11.66 -13.25
N GLN A 4 12.52 -11.46 -13.08
CA GLN A 4 12.01 -10.12 -12.85
C GLN A 4 12.41 -9.76 -11.42
N GLY A 5 13.41 -8.88 -11.29
CA GLY A 5 13.85 -8.36 -9.99
C GLY A 5 12.67 -7.78 -9.21
N VAL A 6 12.83 -7.63 -7.90
CA VAL A 6 11.81 -7.00 -7.05
C VAL A 6 11.48 -5.62 -7.62
N ASN A 7 10.19 -5.37 -7.90
CA ASN A 7 9.75 -4.09 -8.43
C ASN A 7 10.03 -2.99 -7.39
N ASN A 8 10.71 -1.92 -7.77
CA ASN A 8 10.96 -0.78 -6.91
C ASN A 8 10.06 0.37 -7.35
N PHE A 9 9.32 0.96 -6.41
CA PHE A 9 8.44 2.10 -6.64
C PHE A 9 8.89 3.28 -5.77
N SER A 10 9.14 4.43 -6.38
CA SER A 10 9.27 5.69 -5.66
C SER A 10 7.88 6.26 -5.34
N LEU A 11 7.82 7.21 -4.40
CA LEU A 11 6.59 7.95 -4.12
C LEU A 11 6.00 8.58 -5.39
N SER A 12 6.83 9.21 -6.24
CA SER A 12 6.38 9.83 -7.49
C SER A 12 5.74 8.83 -8.45
N GLN A 13 6.29 7.61 -8.55
CA GLN A 13 5.73 6.56 -9.40
C GLN A 13 4.41 6.01 -8.87
N LEU A 14 4.22 6.03 -7.54
CA LEU A 14 2.94 5.72 -6.91
C LEU A 14 1.90 6.81 -7.21
N LYS A 15 2.27 8.10 -7.10
CA LYS A 15 1.38 9.23 -7.44
C LYS A 15 0.82 9.12 -8.86
N GLU A 16 1.63 8.70 -9.83
CA GLU A 16 1.21 8.54 -11.23
C GLU A 16 0.26 7.35 -11.44
N LYS A 17 0.35 6.32 -10.60
CA LYS A 17 -0.43 5.07 -10.72
C LYS A 17 -1.72 5.08 -9.90
N LEU A 18 -1.79 5.91 -8.88
CA LEU A 18 -2.99 6.10 -8.07
C LEU A 18 -4.03 6.90 -8.86
N THR A 19 -5.25 6.39 -8.93
CA THR A 19 -6.36 7.18 -9.48
C THR A 19 -6.97 8.05 -8.38
N LEU A 20 -7.47 9.25 -8.73
CA LEU A 20 -8.05 10.21 -7.78
C LEU A 20 -9.15 9.60 -6.89
N ASN A 21 -9.84 8.56 -7.39
CA ASN A 21 -10.94 7.90 -6.70
C ASN A 21 -10.45 7.00 -5.54
N GLN A 22 -9.16 6.70 -5.47
CA GLN A 22 -8.54 5.83 -4.45
C GLN A 22 -7.85 6.65 -3.35
N VAL A 23 -7.85 7.99 -3.48
CA VAL A 23 -7.10 8.91 -2.60
C VAL A 23 -8.09 9.75 -1.80
N ILE A 24 -8.15 9.51 -0.49
CA ILE A 24 -8.97 10.28 0.46
C ILE A 24 -8.32 11.64 0.77
N GLY A 25 -7.00 11.72 0.70
CA GLY A 25 -6.24 12.93 0.97
C GLY A 25 -4.80 12.79 0.52
N MET A 26 -4.24 13.88 -0.03
CA MET A 26 -2.85 13.94 -0.47
C MET A 26 -2.22 15.23 0.07
N GLU A 27 -1.25 15.09 0.96
CA GLU A 27 -0.29 16.14 1.25
C GLU A 27 1.05 15.78 0.60
N ASP A 28 2.03 16.70 0.61
CA ASP A 28 3.27 16.57 -0.18
C ASP A 28 3.95 15.19 -0.05
N GLU A 29 3.89 14.58 1.14
CA GLU A 29 4.51 13.29 1.46
C GLU A 29 3.54 12.24 2.05
N VAL A 30 2.23 12.54 2.13
CA VAL A 30 1.24 11.66 2.79
C VAL A 30 0.09 11.33 1.86
N PHE A 31 -0.23 10.04 1.76
CA PHE A 31 -1.34 9.50 0.98
C PHE A 31 -2.30 8.79 1.92
N LEU A 32 -3.56 9.24 1.93
CA LEU A 32 -4.64 8.49 2.53
C LEU A 32 -5.35 7.72 1.43
N LEU A 33 -5.37 6.41 1.56
CA LEU A 33 -5.88 5.49 0.56
C LEU A 33 -7.05 4.72 1.16
N ASP A 34 -8.14 4.57 0.41
CA ASP A 34 -9.28 3.78 0.85
C ASP A 34 -9.13 2.29 0.49
N GLU A 35 -10.14 1.48 0.79
CA GLU A 35 -10.14 0.04 0.50
C GLU A 35 -10.01 -0.31 -1.00
N SER A 36 -10.34 0.61 -1.91
CA SER A 36 -10.15 0.39 -3.35
C SER A 36 -8.67 0.40 -3.79
N PHE A 37 -7.76 0.74 -2.87
CA PHE A 37 -6.32 0.55 -3.05
C PHE A 37 -5.90 -0.91 -3.18
N TYR A 38 -6.64 -1.85 -2.59
CA TYR A 38 -6.32 -3.29 -2.69
C TYR A 38 -6.43 -3.83 -4.13
N ASP A 39 -7.17 -3.14 -5.00
CA ASP A 39 -7.29 -3.51 -6.42
C ASP A 39 -6.09 -3.12 -7.27
N LEU A 40 -5.11 -2.40 -6.70
CA LEU A 40 -3.89 -2.07 -7.40
C LEU A 40 -3.05 -3.33 -7.59
N GLN A 41 -2.96 -3.77 -8.85
CA GLN A 41 -2.09 -4.87 -9.27
C GLN A 41 -0.61 -4.69 -8.86
N LEU A 42 -0.24 -3.47 -8.46
CA LEU A 42 1.07 -3.10 -7.93
C LEU A 42 1.52 -3.97 -6.75
N PHE A 43 0.58 -4.38 -5.87
CA PHE A 43 0.88 -5.16 -4.66
C PHE A 43 0.63 -6.65 -4.78
N ASN A 44 0.17 -7.12 -5.95
CA ASN A 44 -0.03 -8.55 -6.21
C ASN A 44 1.29 -9.32 -6.26
N TYR A 45 2.42 -8.62 -6.42
CA TYR A 45 3.76 -9.19 -6.43
C TYR A 45 4.66 -8.45 -5.43
N PRO A 46 5.67 -9.13 -4.86
CA PRO A 46 6.63 -8.48 -3.96
C PRO A 46 7.26 -7.24 -4.60
N CYS A 47 7.17 -6.12 -3.89
CA CYS A 47 7.77 -4.86 -4.29
C CYS A 47 8.50 -4.20 -3.12
N ARG A 48 9.37 -3.25 -3.45
CA ARG A 48 9.99 -2.31 -2.52
C ARG A 48 9.47 -0.93 -2.83
N ILE A 49 9.17 -0.20 -1.78
CA ILE A 49 8.68 1.16 -1.89
C ILE A 49 9.56 2.03 -1.02
N ASP A 50 10.03 3.14 -1.58
CA ASP A 50 10.77 4.17 -0.84
C ASP A 50 9.79 5.15 -0.19
N ILE A 51 8.93 4.63 0.70
CA ILE A 51 7.99 5.41 1.50
C ILE A 51 7.83 4.80 2.90
N MET A 52 7.45 5.63 3.86
CA MET A 52 6.83 5.16 5.09
C MET A 52 5.34 4.90 4.83
N LEU A 53 4.86 3.72 5.21
CA LEU A 53 3.46 3.33 5.10
C LEU A 53 2.89 3.15 6.49
N ALA A 54 1.71 3.72 6.74
CA ALA A 54 0.93 3.51 7.94
C ALA A 54 -0.47 3.03 7.55
N ALA A 55 -0.95 1.97 8.19
CA ALA A 55 -2.26 1.37 7.93
C ALA A 55 -3.14 1.43 9.18
N LEU A 56 -4.25 2.16 9.11
CA LEU A 56 -5.27 2.22 10.16
C LEU A 56 -6.48 1.39 9.77
N CYS A 57 -6.82 0.38 10.58
CA CYS A 57 -8.06 -0.37 10.39
C CYS A 57 -9.21 0.35 11.10
N THR A 58 -10.07 1.04 10.34
CA THR A 58 -11.23 1.75 10.91
C THR A 58 -12.40 0.81 11.21
N LYS A 59 -12.47 -0.35 10.54
CA LYS A 59 -13.48 -1.39 10.75
C LYS A 59 -13.02 -2.72 10.17
N GLY A 60 -13.45 -3.84 10.78
CA GLY A 60 -13.21 -5.18 10.24
C GLY A 60 -11.78 -5.68 10.48
N ILE A 61 -11.23 -6.39 9.49
CA ILE A 61 -9.91 -7.03 9.56
C ILE A 61 -9.16 -6.80 8.25
N ILE A 62 -7.92 -6.31 8.37
CA ILE A 62 -6.98 -6.17 7.26
C ILE A 62 -5.89 -7.23 7.40
N LYS A 63 -5.57 -7.93 6.30
CA LYS A 63 -4.41 -8.83 6.21
C LYS A 63 -3.40 -8.25 5.23
N ILE A 64 -2.22 -7.90 5.72
CA ILE A 64 -1.14 -7.36 4.89
C ILE A 64 0.13 -8.21 5.01
N LYS A 65 0.95 -8.17 3.97
CA LYS A 65 2.25 -8.83 3.92
C LYS A 65 3.36 -7.79 3.77
N ILE A 66 4.08 -7.53 4.87
CA ILE A 66 5.22 -6.60 4.88
C ILE A 66 6.49 -7.41 5.09
N ASN A 67 7.51 -7.22 4.25
CA ASN A 67 8.79 -7.94 4.34
C ASN A 67 8.62 -9.46 4.42
N LEU A 68 7.67 -10.00 3.63
CA LEU A 68 7.31 -11.43 3.59
C LEU A 68 6.73 -12.01 4.89
N LYS A 69 6.41 -11.16 5.87
CA LYS A 69 5.68 -11.53 7.09
C LYS A 69 4.23 -11.09 6.96
N GLU A 70 3.33 -11.94 7.42
CA GLU A 70 1.89 -11.64 7.46
C GLU A 70 1.54 -10.95 8.76
N TYR A 71 0.73 -9.90 8.65
CA TYR A 71 0.19 -9.14 9.77
C TYR A 71 -1.32 -9.08 9.62
N GLU A 72 -2.00 -9.24 10.74
CA GLU A 72 -3.44 -9.02 10.85
C GLU A 72 -3.65 -7.76 11.68
N ILE A 73 -4.36 -6.78 11.11
CA ILE A 73 -4.67 -5.50 11.73
C ILE A 73 -6.18 -5.48 11.93
N THR A 74 -6.63 -5.37 13.17
CA THR A 74 -8.06 -5.32 13.52
C THR A 74 -8.50 -3.90 13.82
N GLU A 75 -9.81 -3.69 13.88
CA GLU A 75 -10.42 -2.40 14.18
C GLU A 75 -9.72 -1.63 15.34
N GLY A 76 -9.37 -0.38 15.06
CA GLY A 76 -8.66 0.52 15.98
C GLY A 76 -7.14 0.38 16.01
N MET A 77 -6.55 -0.61 15.33
CA MET A 77 -5.10 -0.78 15.27
C MET A 77 -4.45 0.05 14.16
N LEU A 78 -3.25 0.57 14.45
CA LEU A 78 -2.34 1.23 13.53
C LEU A 78 -1.07 0.38 13.38
N ALA A 79 -0.65 0.12 12.15
CA ALA A 79 0.59 -0.58 11.81
C ALA A 79 1.47 0.26 10.88
#